data_AF-G9ZDL0-F1
#
_entry.id   AF-G9ZDL0-F1
#
_cell.length_a   1.000
_cell.length_b   1.000
_cell.length_c   1.000
_cell.angle_alpha   90.00
_cell.angle_beta   90.00
_cell.angle_gamma   90.00
#
_symmetry.space_group_name_H-M   'P 1'
#
loop_
_entity.id
_entity.type
_entity.pdbx_description
1 polymer ?
#
loop_
_entity_poly.entity_id
_entity_poly.type
_entity_poly.pdbx_seq_one_letter_code
_entity_poly.pdbx_strand_id
1 'polypeptide(L)' 'MNLEQAMQAWINASLELAAVMEVQGMTRIAPVLQLASGKDGELSLRIVTPEGEDEDWEMDSFWEDDNEEAA' A
#
# COMPACT_ATOMS: atom_id res chain seq x y z
N MET A 1 21.98 -0.07 -5.08
CA MET A 1 20.85 0.75 -4.63
C MET A 1 20.68 0.49 -3.15
N ASN A 2 20.63 1.53 -2.32
CA ASN A 2 20.29 1.38 -0.90
C ASN A 2 18.77 1.42 -0.70
N LEU A 3 18.28 1.13 0.51
CA LEU A 3 16.85 1.09 0.80
C LEU A 3 16.16 2.43 0.53
N GLU A 4 16.78 3.54 0.92
CA GLU A 4 16.24 4.89 0.71
C GLU A 4 16.03 5.20 -0.78
N GLN A 5 17.02 4.89 -1.61
CA GLN A 5 16.93 5.04 -3.07
C GLN A 5 15.86 4.13 -3.67
N ALA A 6 15.72 2.90 -3.17
CA ALA A 6 14.69 1.97 -3.62
C ALA A 6 13.28 2.47 -3.24
N MET A 7 13.11 2.97 -2.02
CA MET A 7 11.85 3.57 -1.55
C MET A 7 11.49 4.82 -2.35
N GLN A 8 12.46 5.69 -2.66
CA GLN A 8 12.18 6.87 -3.47
C GLN A 8 11.77 6.50 -4.91
N ALA A 9 12.44 5.50 -5.51
CA ALA A 9 12.07 5.00 -6.82
C ALA A 9 10.65 4.40 -6.82
N TRP A 10 10.31 3.67 -5.75
CA TRP A 10 8.97 3.13 -5.53
C TRP A 10 7.89 4.21 -5.40
N ILE A 11 8.15 5.26 -4.63
CA ILE A 11 7.24 6.40 -4.47
C ILE A 11 7.00 7.06 -5.82
N ASN A 12 8.06 7.37 -6.56
CA ASN A 12 7.94 8.04 -7.86
C ASN A 12 7.12 7.21 -8.85
N ALA A 13 7.38 5.90 -8.95
CA ALA A 13 6.61 5.00 -9.80
C ALA A 13 5.13 4.89 -9.36
N SER A 14 4.87 4.89 -8.05
CA SER A 14 3.51 4.86 -7.51
C SER A 14 2.73 6.13 -7.84
N LEU A 15 3.37 7.30 -7.86
CA LEU A 15 2.75 8.56 -8.26
C LEU A 15 2.39 8.60 -9.74
N GLU A 16 3.29 8.14 -10.62
CA GLU A 16 3.00 8.02 -12.05
C GLU A 16 1.83 7.07 -12.32
N LEU A 17 1.80 5.95 -11.59
CA LEU A 17 0.72 4.97 -11.70
C LEU A 17 -0.61 5.50 -11.15
N ALA A 18 -0.59 6.24 -10.04
CA ALA A 18 -1.76 6.90 -9.50
C ALA A 18 -2.36 7.89 -10.52
N ALA A 19 -1.54 8.68 -11.20
CA ALA A 19 -2.02 9.59 -12.24
C ALA A 19 -2.73 8.85 -13.39
N VAL A 20 -2.21 7.69 -13.79
CA VAL A 20 -2.87 6.83 -14.80
C VAL A 20 -4.19 6.26 -14.26
N MET A 21 -4.20 5.81 -13.01
CA MET A 21 -5.40 5.29 -12.35
C MET A 21 -6.51 6.34 -12.27
N GLU A 22 -6.18 7.60 -11.92
CA GLU A 22 -7.13 8.72 -11.88
C GLU A 22 -7.76 8.98 -13.25
N VAL A 23 -6.95 9.03 -14.31
CA VAL A 23 -7.44 9.23 -15.69
C VAL A 23 -8.38 8.09 -16.12
N GLN A 24 -8.13 6.88 -15.64
CA GLN A 24 -8.94 5.70 -15.97
C GLN A 24 -10.11 5.45 -15.00
N GLY A 25 -10.27 6.28 -13.96
CA GLY A 25 -11.29 6.10 -12.93
C GLY A 25 -11.10 4.84 -12.07
N MET A 26 -9.87 4.34 -11.96
CA MET A 26 -9.52 3.19 -11.12
C MET A 26 -9.12 3.67 -9.72
N THR A 27 -9.67 3.04 -8.68
CA THR A 27 -9.34 3.39 -7.28
C THR A 27 -8.38 2.40 -6.62
N ARG A 28 -8.21 1.20 -7.19
CA ARG A 28 -7.35 0.14 -6.65
C ARG A 28 -6.75 -0.74 -7.76
N ILE A 29 -5.50 -1.10 -7.59
CA ILE A 29 -4.81 -2.15 -8.36
C ILE A 29 -4.05 -3.06 -7.39
N ALA A 30 -3.98 -4.35 -7.71
CA ALA A 30 -3.27 -5.35 -6.91
C ALA A 30 -2.56 -6.40 -7.78
N PRO A 31 -1.56 -6.03 -8.60
CA PRO A 31 -0.79 -6.99 -9.38
C PRO A 31 0.03 -7.95 -8.49
N VAL A 32 0.10 -9.21 -8.93
CA VAL A 32 1.01 -10.22 -8.38
C VAL A 32 2.34 -10.19 -9.14
N LEU A 33 3.44 -10.22 -8.41
CA LEU A 33 4.81 -10.17 -8.90
C LEU A 33 5.53 -11.47 -8.55
N GLN A 34 6.33 -11.99 -9.47
CA GLN A 34 7.25 -13.08 -9.14
C GLN A 34 8.51 -12.50 -8.49
N LEU A 35 8.79 -12.93 -7.26
CA LEU A 35 10.00 -12.53 -6.54
C LEU A 35 11.19 -13.40 -6.96
N ALA A 36 12.41 -12.86 -6.82
CA ALA A 36 13.65 -13.61 -7.09
C ALA A 36 13.81 -14.86 -6.19
N SER A 37 13.10 -14.91 -5.06
CA SER A 37 13.01 -16.06 -4.17
C SER A 37 12.13 -17.20 -4.70
N GLY A 38 11.45 -17.00 -5.84
CA GLY A 38 10.48 -17.95 -6.40
C GLY A 38 9.11 -17.92 -5.71
N LYS A 39 8.89 -16.96 -4.80
CA LYS A 39 7.58 -16.70 -4.19
C LYS A 39 6.81 -15.64 -4.98
N ASP A 40 5.51 -15.60 -4.76
CA ASP A 40 4.67 -14.53 -5.27
C ASP A 40 4.63 -13.40 -4.24
N GLY A 41 4.71 -12.17 -4.73
CA GLY A 41 4.53 -10.94 -3.95
C GLY A 41 3.34 -10.17 -4.47
N GLU A 42 2.52 -9.63 -3.58
CA GLU A 42 1.41 -8.75 -3.96
C GLU A 42 1.86 -7.29 -3.84
N LEU A 43 1.62 -6.51 -4.88
CA LEU A 43 1.76 -5.06 -4.87
C LEU A 43 0.36 -4.45 -4.92
N SER A 44 -0.07 -3.76 -3.87
CA SER A 44 -1.34 -3.03 -3.85
C SER A 44 -1.12 -1.52 -3.83
N LEU A 45 -1.79 -0.82 -4.74
CA LEU A 45 -1.90 0.64 -4.73
C LEU A 45 -3.39 1.02 -4.68
N ARG A 46 -3.74 1.92 -3.76
CA ARG A 46 -5.10 2.43 -3.55
C ARG A 46 -5.07 3.96 -3.51
N ILE A 47 -5.94 4.59 -4.28
CA ILE A 47 -6.21 6.02 -4.16
C ILE A 47 -7.24 6.19 -3.06
N VAL A 48 -6.88 6.94 -2.03
CA VAL A 48 -7.77 7.28 -0.91
C VAL A 48 -8.12 8.75 -1.05
N THR A 49 -9.40 9.03 -1.31
CA THR A 49 -9.90 10.39 -1.18
C THR A 49 -9.93 10.71 0.31
N PRO A 50 -9.29 11.79 0.78
CA PRO A 50 -9.42 12.19 2.17
C PRO A 50 -10.91 12.42 2.43
N GLU A 51 -11.49 11.67 3.35
CA GLU A 51 -12.77 12.02 3.94
C GLU A 51 -12.54 13.38 4.62
N GLY A 52 -13.25 14.41 4.13
CA GLY A 52 -12.97 15.78 4.56
C GLY A 52 -13.29 15.92 6.04
N GLU A 53 -12.27 16.19 6.87
CA GLU A 53 -12.25 16.72 8.26
C GLU A 53 -13.37 16.38 9.28
N ASP A 54 -14.31 15.50 8.97
CA ASP A 54 -15.46 15.16 9.80
C ASP A 54 -15.52 13.65 9.96
N GLU A 55 -14.52 13.07 10.64
CA GLU A 55 -14.68 11.93 11.53
C GLU A 55 -13.33 11.60 12.18
N ASP A 56 -13.27 11.83 13.49
CA ASP A 56 -12.24 11.32 14.41
C ASP A 56 -12.07 9.81 14.19
N TRP A 57 -11.15 9.42 13.31
CA TRP A 57 -10.71 8.04 13.23
C TRP A 57 -9.69 7.85 14.35
N GLU A 58 -10.12 7.28 15.47
CA GLU A 58 -9.19 6.82 16.50
C GLU A 58 -8.22 5.83 15.85
N MET A 59 -6.96 6.26 15.72
CA MET A 59 -5.85 5.51 15.12
C MET A 59 -5.36 4.40 16.08
N ASP A 60 -6.27 3.61 16.65
CA ASP A 60 -5.95 2.69 17.74
C ASP A 60 -6.13 1.20 17.40
N SER A 61 -6.35 0.82 16.14
CA SER A 61 -6.63 -0.59 15.78
C SER A 61 -5.67 -1.24 14.79
N PHE A 62 -4.50 -0.66 14.51
CA PHE A 62 -3.54 -1.28 13.57
C PHE A 62 -2.54 -2.25 14.23
N TRP A 63 -2.41 -2.25 15.57
CA TRP A 63 -1.50 -3.14 16.29
C TRP A 63 -2.17 -3.84 17.48
N GLU A 64 -3.30 -4.51 17.25
CA GLU A 64 -3.71 -5.56 18.18
C GLU A 64 -2.88 -6.81 17.85
N ASP A 65 -1.83 -7.01 18.65
CA ASP A 65 -0.98 -8.20 18.69
C ASP A 65 -1.88 -9.46 18.83
N ASP A 66 -1.85 -10.34 17.82
CA ASP A 66 -2.31 -11.73 17.93
C ASP A 66 -1.35 -12.48 18.89
N ASN A 67 -1.46 -12.20 20.18
CA ASN A 67 -0.95 -13.07 21.23
C ASN A 67 -2.02 -14.12 21.57
N GLU A 68 -2.21 -15.07 20.64
CA GLU A 68 -2.96 -16.29 20.90
C GLU A 68 -2.18 -17.19 21.87
N GLU A 69 -2.85 -17.51 22.97
CA GLU A 69 -2.46 -18.35 24.10
C GLU A 69 -1.72 -19.65 23.71
N ALA A 70 -0.55 -19.87 24.32
CA ALA A 70 -0.09 -21.22 24.64
C ALA A 70 -0.53 -21.54 26.08
N ALA A 71 -1.54 -22.40 26.18
CA ALA A 71 -2.06 -23.00 27.42
C ALA A 71 -1.03 -23.87 28.17
#